data_AF-A0A3D2MRU8-F1
#
_entry.id   AF-A0A3D2MRU8-F1
#
_cell.length_a   1.000
_cell.length_b   1.000
_cell.length_c   1.000
_cell.angle_alpha   90.00
_cell.angle_beta   90.00
_cell.angle_gamma   90.00
#
_symmetry.space_group_name_H-M   'P 1'
#
loop_
_entity.id
_entity.type
_entity.pdbx_description
1 polymer ?
#
loop_
_entity_poly.entity_id
_entity_poly.type
_entity_poly.pdbx_seq_one_letter_code
_entity_poly.pdbx_strand_id
1 'polypeptide(L)' 'QMWSGLRPKTPDNLPILGKAPNWRNVTLAVGHGSIGIALSAITGRSIAEVVTTGNVPAILVPFSVERFS' A
#
# COMPACT_ATOMS: atom_id res chain seq x y z
N GLN A 1 -21.70 17.80 -15.97
CA GLN A 1 -20.26 18.09 -16.18
C GLN A 1 -19.51 16.78 -16.37
N MET A 2 -18.38 16.77 -17.09
CA MET A 2 -17.53 15.58 -17.29
C MET A 2 -16.17 15.79 -16.63
N TRP A 3 -15.64 14.76 -15.98
CA TRP A 3 -14.27 14.75 -15.43
C TRP A 3 -13.60 13.39 -15.62
N SER A 4 -12.28 13.37 -15.50
CA SER A 4 -11.46 12.16 -15.53
C SER A 4 -10.40 12.20 -14.43
N GLY A 5 -9.80 11.04 -14.13
CA GLY A 5 -8.75 10.92 -13.12
C GLY A 5 -7.92 9.66 -13.32
N LEU A 6 -6.63 9.74 -13.02
CA LEU A 6 -5.70 8.62 -13.13
C LEU A 6 -5.97 7.57 -12.03
N ARG A 7 -5.81 6.29 -12.37
CA ARG A 7 -5.91 5.17 -11.42
C ARG A 7 -4.52 4.55 -11.25
N PRO A 8 -3.91 4.63 -10.06
CA PRO A 8 -2.58 4.08 -9.84
C PRO A 8 -2.67 2.55 -9.78
N LYS A 9 -2.20 1.86 -10.81
CA LYS A 9 -2.21 0.40 -10.89
C LYS A 9 -0.80 -0.17 -10.88
N THR A 10 -0.66 -1.33 -10.25
CA THR A 10 0.51 -2.21 -10.33
C THR A 10 0.32 -3.27 -11.42
N PRO A 11 1.39 -3.99 -11.82
CA PRO A 11 1.29 -5.08 -12.79
C PRO A 11 0.29 -6.19 -12.41
N ASP A 12 0.12 -6.46 -11.12
CA ASP A 12 -0.77 -7.50 -10.58
C ASP A 12 -2.14 -6.99 -10.10
N ASN A 13 -2.42 -5.68 -10.23
CA ASN A 13 -3.60 -5.00 -9.70
C ASN A 13 -3.78 -5.04 -8.16
N LEU A 14 -2.75 -5.43 -7.40
CA LEU A 14 -2.75 -5.39 -5.93
C LEU A 14 -1.97 -4.16 -5.41
N PRO A 15 -2.36 -3.55 -4.27
CA PRO A 15 -1.61 -2.42 -3.73
C PRO A 15 -0.18 -2.81 -3.32
N ILE A 16 0.67 -1.80 -3.17
CA ILE A 16 1.98 -1.91 -2.53
C ILE A 16 1.87 -1.30 -1.14
N LEU A 17 1.98 -2.15 -0.13
CA LEU A 17 1.86 -1.80 1.28
C LEU A 17 3.07 -2.34 2.05
N GLY A 18 3.63 -1.53 2.96
CA GLY A 18 4.73 -1.96 3.84
C GLY A 18 5.96 -1.06 3.73
N LYS A 19 7.10 -1.51 4.26
CA LYS A 19 8.33 -0.70 4.27
C LYS A 19 8.94 -0.63 2.87
N ALA A 20 9.58 0.49 2.55
CA ALA A 20 10.37 0.59 1.33
C ALA A 20 11.73 -0.12 1.53
N PRO A 21 12.19 -0.95 0.58
CA PRO A 21 13.48 -1.62 0.68
C PRO A 21 14.60 -0.58 0.71
N ASN A 22 15.64 -0.84 1.52
CA ASN A 22 16.79 0.05 1.71
C ASN A 22 16.52 1.38 2.45
N TRP A 23 15.28 1.67 2.84
CA TRP A 23 14.93 2.89 3.59
C TRP A 23 14.35 2.54 4.96
N ARG A 24 14.96 3.05 6.04
CA ARG A 24 14.55 2.73 7.42
C ARG A 24 13.28 3.47 7.87
N ASN A 25 12.97 4.60 7.25
CA ASN A 25 11.96 5.56 7.66
C ASN A 25 10.93 5.87 6.57
N VAL A 26 10.81 5.01 5.56
CA VAL A 26 9.86 5.17 4.45
C VAL A 26 8.90 3.98 4.43
N THR A 27 7.60 4.27 4.33
CA THR A 27 6.54 3.27 4.23
C THR A 27 5.68 3.59 3.01
N LEU A 28 5.31 2.55 2.26
CA LEU A 28 4.54 2.60 1.03
C LEU A 28 3.08 2.26 1.31
N ALA A 29 2.18 3.03 0.71
CA ALA A 29 0.73 2.80 0.69
C ALA A 29 0.15 3.30 -0.64
N VAL A 30 0.47 2.59 -1.73
CA VAL A 30 0.21 3.05 -3.10
C VAL A 30 -0.40 1.95 -3.96
N GLY A 31 -0.90 2.29 -5.16
CA GLY A 31 -1.26 1.30 -6.17
C GLY A 31 -2.63 0.63 -6.00
N HIS A 32 -3.54 1.17 -5.18
CA HIS A 32 -4.87 0.59 -4.94
C HIS A 32 -5.83 0.57 -6.15
N GLY A 33 -5.40 1.04 -7.31
CA GLY A 33 -6.19 1.04 -8.54
C GLY A 33 -7.55 1.70 -8.33
N SER A 34 -8.62 0.92 -8.52
CA SER A 34 -9.98 1.42 -8.45
C SER A 34 -10.68 1.26 -7.11
N ILE A 35 -10.02 0.61 -6.14
CA ILE A 35 -10.62 0.22 -4.87
C ILE A 35 -10.02 0.97 -3.68
N GLY A 36 -9.24 2.03 -3.94
CA GLY A 36 -8.56 2.81 -2.89
C GLY A 36 -9.48 3.39 -1.81
N ILE A 37 -10.66 3.91 -2.20
CA ILE A 37 -11.63 4.43 -1.21
C ILE A 37 -12.12 3.31 -0.29
N ALA A 38 -12.52 2.16 -0.86
CA ALA A 38 -13.02 1.02 -0.09
C ALA A 38 -11.94 0.44 0.86
N LEU A 39 -10.68 0.43 0.43
CA LEU A 39 -9.56 -0.10 1.21
C LEU A 39 -8.88 0.94 2.13
N SER A 40 -9.31 2.20 2.09
CA SER A 40 -8.62 3.31 2.79
C SER A 40 -8.51 3.08 4.29
N ALA A 41 -9.61 2.70 4.95
CA ALA A 41 -9.65 2.50 6.40
C ALA A 41 -8.72 1.38 6.87
N ILE A 42 -8.78 0.20 6.23
CA ILE A 42 -7.92 -0.92 6.61
C ILE A 42 -6.45 -0.65 6.26
N THR A 43 -6.18 0.03 5.14
CA THR A 43 -4.83 0.45 4.77
C THR A 43 -4.27 1.41 5.83
N GLY A 44 -5.02 2.45 6.20
CA GLY A 44 -4.59 3.43 7.19
C GLY A 44 -4.27 2.79 8.53
N ARG A 45 -5.14 1.89 9.02
CA ARG A 45 -4.91 1.14 10.27
C ARG A 45 -3.64 0.30 10.22
N SER A 46 -3.46 -0.50 9.17
CA SER A 46 -2.30 -1.39 9.05
C SER A 46 -0.99 -0.62 8.87
N ILE A 47 -1.01 0.48 8.12
CA ILE A 47 0.17 1.35 7.93
C ILE A 47 0.51 2.11 9.21
N ALA A 48 -0.48 2.55 9.98
CA ALA A 48 -0.23 3.17 11.29
C ALA A 48 0.49 2.22 12.25
N GLU A 49 0.11 0.93 12.28
CA GLU A 49 0.82 -0.08 13.06
C GLU A 49 2.29 -0.21 12.62
N VAL A 50 2.54 -0.28 11.30
CA VAL A 50 3.90 -0.34 10.74
C VAL A 50 4.74 0.86 11.14
N VAL A 51 4.18 2.08 11.04
CA VAL A 51 4.91 3.32 11.32
C VAL A 51 5.18 3.50 12.82
N THR A 52 4.20 3.17 13.67
CA THR A 52 4.29 3.44 15.12
C THR A 52 5.06 2.37 15.89
N THR A 53 5.01 1.11 15.45
CA THR A 53 5.62 -0.01 16.17
C THR A 53 6.77 -0.66 15.42
N GLY A 54 6.88 -0.43 14.11
CA GLY A 54 7.80 -1.15 13.24
C GLY A 54 7.35 -2.57 12.89
N ASN A 55 6.28 -3.09 13.50
CA ASN A 55 5.70 -4.40 13.22
C ASN A 55 5.02 -4.42 11.85
N VAL A 56 5.22 -5.49 11.07
CA VAL A 56 4.53 -5.67 9.80
C VAL A 56 3.44 -6.72 9.99
N PRO A 57 2.15 -6.34 9.94
CA PRO A 57 1.05 -7.30 10.04
C PRO A 57 1.16 -8.37 8.96
N ALA A 58 0.86 -9.62 9.31
CA ALA A 58 0.92 -10.75 8.36
C ALA A 58 0.04 -10.51 7.11
N ILE A 59 -1.08 -9.80 7.26
CA ILE A 59 -1.96 -9.41 6.16
C ILE A 59 -1.27 -8.51 5.12
N LEU A 60 -0.20 -7.79 5.48
CA LEU A 60 0.55 -6.94 4.56
C LEU A 60 1.63 -7.69 3.76
N VAL A 61 2.02 -8.90 4.18
CA VAL A 61 3.10 -9.67 3.54
C VAL A 61 2.89 -9.87 2.04
N PRO A 62 1.70 -10.24 1.53
CA PRO A 62 1.47 -10.39 0.10
C PRO A 62 1.55 -9.09 -0.71
N PHE A 63 1.50 -7.93 -0.03
CA PHE A 63 1.45 -6.60 -0.65
C PHE A 63 2.79 -5.86 -0.60
N SER A 64 3.87 -6.51 -0.12
CA SER A 64 5.20 -5.90 -0.10
C SER A 64 5.69 -5.61 -1.54
N VAL A 65 6.56 -4.61 -1.69
CA VAL A 65 7.10 -4.23 -3.02
C VAL A 65 8.08 -5.27 -3.56
N GLU A 66 8.73 -6.00 -2.65
CA GLU A 66 9.68 -7.07 -2.92
C GLU A 66 9.04 -8.24 -3.69
N ARG A 67 7.69 -8.33 -3.75
CA ARG A 67 7.01 -9.33 -4.59
C ARG A 67 7.27 -9.18 -6.10
N PHE A 68 7.82 -8.04 -6.53
CA PHE A 68 8.21 -7.76 -7.92
C PHE A 68 9.72 -7.84 -8.15
N SER A 69 10.50 -8.26 -7.16
CA SER A 69 11.97 -8.38 -7.22
C SER A 69 12.43 -9.82 -7.39
#